data_AF-K1SGE7-F1
#
_entry.id   AF-K1SGE7-F1
#
_cell.length_a   1.000
_cell.length_b   1.000
_cell.length_c   1.000
_cell.angle_alpha   90.00
_cell.angle_beta   90.00
_cell.angle_gamma   90.00
#
_symmetry.space_group_name_H-M   'P 1'
#
loop_
_entity.id
_entity.type
_entity.pdbx_description
1 polymer ?
#
loop_
_entity_poly.entity_id
_entity_poly.type
_entity_poly.pdbx_seq_one_letter_code
_entity_poly.pdbx_strand_id
1 'polypeptide(L)' 'MHTPANVRKCKKAIRKAFENSMAGNGFSLVEVVATCNSGWKLSPVAANRWLEENMLPFYPLGDIKDVKKEETR' A
#
# COMPACT_ATOMS: atom_id res chain seq x y z
N MET A 1 0.53 -0.96 -6.09
CA MET A 1 1.96 -1.11 -6.51
C MET A 1 2.23 -0.69 -7.98
N HIS A 2 1.32 0.01 -8.66
CA HIS A 2 1.41 0.18 -10.13
C HIS A 2 2.38 1.28 -10.61
N THR A 3 2.90 2.13 -9.72
CA THR A 3 3.96 3.11 -10.04
C THR A 3 5.22 2.91 -9.20
N PRO A 4 6.42 3.31 -9.69
CA PRO A 4 7.67 3.23 -8.93
C PRO A 4 7.61 3.97 -7.58
N ALA A 5 6.89 5.09 -7.51
CA ALA A 5 6.68 5.83 -6.28
C ALA A 5 5.89 5.01 -5.25
N ASN A 6 4.81 4.36 -5.68
CA ASN A 6 3.98 3.52 -4.81
C ASN A 6 4.72 2.24 -4.37
N VAL A 7 5.63 1.70 -5.18
CA VAL A 7 6.51 0.59 -4.77
C VAL A 7 7.40 1.00 -3.60
N ARG A 8 8.03 2.18 -3.65
CA ARG A 8 8.86 2.70 -2.56
C ARG A 8 8.04 2.94 -1.28
N LYS A 9 6.84 3.50 -1.41
CA LYS A 9 5.93 3.71 -0.27
C LYS A 9 5.53 2.38 0.39
N CYS A 10 5.15 1.38 -0.40
CA CYS A 10 4.78 0.07 0.11
C CYS A 10 5.97 -0.63 0.80
N LYS A 11 7.17 -0.58 0.21
CA LYS A 11 8.39 -1.10 0.84
C LYS A 11 8.65 -0.44 2.20
N LYS A 12 8.49 0.89 2.30
CA LYS A 12 8.64 1.62 3.58
C LYS A 12 7.62 1.15 4.61
N ALA A 13 6.36 0.97 4.22
CA ALA A 13 5.29 0.50 5.11
C ALA A 13 5.54 -0.92 5.63
N ILE A 14 5.92 -1.86 4.76
CA ILE A 14 6.26 -3.24 5.15
C ILE A 14 7.44 -3.25 6.12
N ARG A 15 8.50 -2.48 5.82
CA ARG A 15 9.68 -2.37 6.70
C ARG A 15 9.29 -1.85 8.09
N LYS A 16 8.52 -0.75 8.14
CA LYS A 16 8.02 -0.16 9.39
C LYS A 16 7.20 -1.15 10.22
N ALA A 17 6.35 -1.97 9.57
CA ALA A 17 5.57 -2.99 10.26
C ALA A 17 6.45 -4.04 10.96
N PHE A 18 7.49 -4.52 10.29
CA PHE A 18 8.45 -5.46 10.90
C PHE A 18 9.28 -4.80 12.01
N GLU A 19 9.76 -3.58 11.78
CA GLU A 19 10.50 -2.81 12.80
C GLU A 19 9.64 -2.59 14.05
N ASN A 20 8.34 -2.34 13.90
CA ASN A 20 7.40 -2.25 15.01
C ASN A 20 7.26 -3.56 15.78
N SER A 21 7.11 -4.69 15.08
CA SER A 21 7.04 -6.01 15.72
C SER A 21 8.31 -6.34 16.49
N MET A 22 9.48 -6.08 15.90
CA MET A 22 10.78 -6.33 16.54
C MET A 22 11.02 -5.43 17.77
N ALA A 23 10.53 -4.19 17.74
CA ALA A 23 10.65 -3.25 18.85
C ALA A 23 9.60 -3.46 19.95
N GLY A 24 8.72 -4.47 19.84
CA GLY A 24 7.64 -4.69 20.82
C GLY A 24 6.53 -3.64 20.79
N ASN A 25 6.40 -2.88 19.69
CA ASN A 25 5.39 -1.82 19.55
C ASN A 25 3.98 -2.35 19.26
N GLY A 26 3.80 -3.67 19.28
CA GLY A 26 2.54 -4.34 19.03
C GLY A 26 2.29 -4.67 17.56
N PHE A 27 1.02 -4.85 17.23
CA PHE A 27 0.55 -5.31 15.93
C PHE A 27 0.60 -4.21 14.87
N SER A 28 1.00 -4.58 13.65
CA SER A 28 0.93 -3.71 12.46
C SER A 28 0.17 -4.44 11.36
N LEU A 29 -0.78 -3.74 10.72
CA LEU A 29 -1.51 -4.22 9.55
C LEU A 29 -1.08 -3.42 8.32
N VAL A 30 -0.68 -4.10 7.26
CA VAL A 30 -0.35 -3.48 5.96
C VAL A 30 -1.27 -4.05 4.91
N GLU A 31 -2.18 -3.23 4.40
CA GLU A 31 -3.03 -3.56 3.26
C GLU A 31 -2.34 -3.16 1.95
N VAL A 32 -2.32 -4.07 0.97
CA VAL A 32 -1.69 -3.83 -0.33
C VAL A 32 -2.73 -3.94 -1.43
N VAL A 33 -3.01 -2.81 -2.07
CA VAL A 33 -3.91 -2.75 -3.23
C VAL A 33 -3.14 -3.17 -4.49
N ALA A 34 -3.59 -4.27 -5.11
CA ALA A 34 -3.03 -4.83 -6.33
C ALA A 34 -4.13 -5.42 -7.22
N THR A 35 -3.94 -5.35 -8.54
CA THR A 35 -4.84 -5.95 -9.53
C THR A 35 -4.33 -7.32 -9.97
N CYS A 36 -5.24 -8.27 -10.19
CA CYS A 36 -4.95 -9.48 -10.96
C CYS A 36 -5.49 -9.30 -12.39
N ASN A 37 -4.63 -8.87 -13.31
CA ASN A 37 -5.03 -8.59 -14.70
C ASN A 37 -5.58 -9.84 -15.41
N SER A 38 -5.04 -11.02 -15.10
CA SER A 38 -5.54 -12.30 -15.62
C SER A 38 -6.97 -12.59 -15.14
N GLY A 39 -7.26 -12.36 -13.86
CA GLY A 39 -8.60 -12.57 -13.29
C GLY A 39 -9.64 -11.62 -13.86
N TRP A 40 -9.24 -10.39 -14.18
CA TRP A 40 -10.12 -9.38 -14.76
C TRP A 40 -10.17 -9.42 -16.29
N LYS A 41 -9.39 -10.30 -16.94
CA LYS A 41 -9.26 -10.41 -18.39
C LYS A 41 -8.91 -9.07 -19.06
N LEU A 42 -8.06 -8.29 -18.39
CA LEU A 42 -7.58 -7.00 -18.87
C LEU A 42 -6.09 -7.07 -19.20
N SER A 43 -5.62 -6.20 -20.09
CA SER A 43 -4.18 -5.99 -20.25
C SER A 43 -3.60 -5.42 -18.95
N PRO A 44 -2.32 -5.67 -18.64
CA PRO A 44 -1.70 -5.13 -17.42
C PRO A 44 -1.86 -3.60 -17.29
N VAL A 45 -1.74 -2.87 -18.41
CA VAL A 45 -1.87 -1.41 -18.43
C VAL A 45 -3.32 -0.99 -18.16
N ALA A 46 -4.30 -1.66 -18.78
CA ALA A 46 -5.71 -1.35 -18.56
C ALA A 46 -6.16 -1.65 -17.12
N ALA A 47 -5.68 -2.74 -16.53
CA ALA A 47 -5.96 -3.08 -15.14
C ALA A 47 -5.43 -2.02 -14.16
N ASN A 48 -4.22 -1.49 -14.40
CA ASN A 48 -3.65 -0.43 -13.57
C ASN A 48 -4.48 0.86 -13.64
N ARG A 49 -4.91 1.28 -14.84
CA ARG A 49 -5.78 2.46 -15.01
C ARG A 49 -7.10 2.27 -14.28
N TRP A 50 -7.73 1.11 -14.44
CA TRP A 50 -8.97 0.80 -13.75
C TRP A 50 -8.81 0.87 -12.23
N LEU A 51 -7.70 0.37 -11.68
CA LEU A 51 -7.40 0.47 -10.25
C LEU A 51 -7.27 1.93 -9.79
N GLU A 52 -6.61 2.79 -10.56
CA GLU A 52 -6.47 4.21 -10.22
C GLU A 52 -7.84 4.91 -10.18
N GLU A 53 -8.68 4.66 -11.17
CA GLU A 53 -9.98 5.32 -11.35
C GLU A 53 -11.06 4.79 -10.40
N ASN A 54 -11.06 3.48 -10.14
CA ASN A 54 -12.20 2.81 -9.48
C ASN A 54 -11.85 2.23 -8.11
N MET A 55 -10.58 1.93 -7.81
CA MET A 55 -10.22 1.20 -6.60
C MET A 55 -9.58 2.12 -5.56
N LEU A 56 -8.63 2.96 -5.96
CA LEU A 56 -7.95 3.90 -5.04
C LEU A 56 -8.89 4.92 -4.36
N PRO A 57 -10.01 5.38 -4.97
CA PRO A 57 -10.96 6.24 -4.26
C PRO A 57 -11.62 5.56 -3.05
N PHE A 58 -11.83 4.24 -3.10
CA PHE A 58 -12.43 3.48 -2.01
C PHE A 58 -11.39 2.93 -1.03
N TYR A 59 -10.17 2.66 -1.51
CA TYR A 59 -9.04 2.17 -0.73
C TYR A 59 -7.92 3.21 -0.70
N PRO A 60 -8.07 4.28 0.11
CA PRO A 60 -7.11 5.37 0.14
C PRO A 60 -5.74 4.89 0.61
N LEU A 61 -4.69 5.33 -0.07
CA LEU A 61 -3.32 4.96 0.25
C LEU A 61 -2.76 5.84 1.38
N GLY A 62 -2.08 5.23 2.33
CA GLY A 62 -1.37 5.92 3.40
C GLY A 62 -1.58 5.26 4.76
N ASP A 63 -1.08 5.91 5.81
CA ASP A 63 -1.24 5.44 7.17
C ASP A 63 -2.64 5.84 7.69
N ILE A 64 -3.53 4.87 7.82
CA ILE A 64 -4.89 5.07 8.37
C ILE A 64 -4.83 5.34 9.89
N LYS A 65 -3.96 4.62 10.59
CA LYS A 65 -3.70 4.80 12.02
C LYS A 65 -2.22 4.56 12.30
N ASP A 66 -1.59 5.56 12.92
CA ASP A 66 -0.23 5.45 13.40
C ASP A 66 -0.08 6.23 14.72
N VAL A 67 0.29 5.51 15.77
CA VAL A 67 0.39 6.04 17.14
C VAL A 67 1.74 6.73 17.38
N LYS A 68 2.75 6.37 16.58
CA LYS A 68 4.11 6.93 16.67
C LYS A 68 4.42 7.82 15.48
N LYS A 69 3.43 8.58 14.98
CA LYS A 69 3.60 9.41 13.78
C LYS A 69 4.75 10.40 14.03
N GLU A 70 5.96 10.01 13.65
CA GLU A 70 7.11 10.89 13.58
C GLU A 70 6.72 11.96 12.56
N GLU A 71 6.62 13.20 13.02
CA GLU A 71 6.47 14.36 12.14
C GLU A 71 7.56 14.27 11.08
N THR A 72 7.15 13.87 9.89
CA THR A 72 8.07 13.58 8.81
C THR A 72 8.54 14.91 8.27
N ARG A 73 9.81 15.21 8.53
CA ARG A 73 10.57 16.33 7.98
C ARG A 73 10.55 16.37 6.45
#